data_AF-A0AAV8VBK0-F1
#
_entry.id   AF-A0AAV8VBK0-F1
#
_cell.length_a   1.000
_cell.length_b   1.000
_cell.length_c   1.000
_cell.angle_alpha   90.00
_cell.angle_beta   90.00
_cell.angle_gamma   90.00
#
_symmetry.space_group_name_H-M   'P 1'
#
loop_
_entity.id
_entity.type
_entity.pdbx_description
1 polymer ?
#
loop_
_entity_poly.entity_id
_entity_poly.type
_entity_poly.pdbx_seq_one_letter_code
_entity_poly.pdbx_strand_id
1 'polypeptide(L)'
;MAKLKIGSTKHKYHVGDVVRISKHKSVFDKSYSGNWTPELFKIVKVKPTKPPTYFLENLDGAEIKGAFYEQELQKAMYPDVYLVERVLRHRRGATPGSKEYYVKWLGLSKKHNSWITDRDIV
;
A
#
# COMPACT_ATOMS: atom_id res chain seq x y z
N MET A 1 -12.75 -12.79 42.46
CA MET A 1 -12.42 -11.97 41.27
C MET A 1 -12.03 -12.90 40.13
N ALA A 2 -12.89 -13.08 39.13
CA ALA A 2 -12.62 -13.97 38.00
C ALA A 2 -11.68 -13.25 37.00
N LYS A 3 -10.49 -13.83 36.76
CA LYS A 3 -9.60 -13.40 35.67
C LYS A 3 -10.15 -13.95 34.36
N LEU A 4 -10.62 -13.07 33.47
CA LEU A 4 -10.99 -13.43 32.11
C LEU A 4 -9.74 -13.88 31.34
N LYS A 5 -9.67 -15.16 30.98
CA LYS A 5 -8.65 -15.71 30.07
C LYS A 5 -9.00 -15.22 28.66
N ILE A 6 -8.32 -14.17 28.20
CA ILE A 6 -8.47 -13.66 26.83
C ILE A 6 -7.81 -14.68 25.90
N GLY A 7 -8.61 -15.56 25.30
CA GLY A 7 -8.13 -16.48 24.26
C GLY A 7 -7.47 -15.69 23.13
N SER A 8 -6.24 -16.08 22.75
CA SER A 8 -5.48 -15.43 21.68
C SER A 8 -6.27 -15.48 20.37
N THR A 9 -6.77 -14.33 19.91
CA THR A 9 -7.39 -14.23 18.59
C THR A 9 -6.29 -14.41 17.55
N LYS A 10 -6.34 -15.50 16.78
CA LYS A 10 -5.43 -15.74 15.67
C LYS A 10 -5.66 -14.63 14.63
N HIS A 11 -4.67 -13.78 14.44
CA HIS A 11 -4.68 -12.70 13.44
C HIS A 11 -3.78 -13.09 12.26
N LYS A 12 -4.24 -12.87 11.03
CA LYS A 12 -3.53 -13.26 9.80
C LYS A 12 -2.29 -12.43 9.49
N TYR A 13 -2.32 -11.14 9.85
CA TYR A 13 -1.24 -10.21 9.56
C TYR A 13 -0.50 -9.77 10.83
N HIS A 14 0.72 -9.26 10.64
CA HIS A 14 1.62 -8.85 11.72
C HIS A 14 2.08 -7.40 11.52
N VAL A 15 2.55 -6.78 12.60
CA VAL A 15 3.20 -5.47 12.52
C VAL A 15 4.40 -5.55 11.58
N GLY A 16 4.51 -4.59 10.66
CA GLY A 16 5.53 -4.53 9.62
C GLY A 16 5.11 -5.14 8.28
N ASP A 17 4.02 -5.91 8.21
CA ASP A 17 3.51 -6.40 6.93
C ASP A 17 3.05 -5.23 6.04
N VAL A 18 3.39 -5.30 4.74
CA VAL A 18 2.92 -4.38 3.72
C VAL A 18 1.65 -4.94 3.07
N VAL A 19 0.60 -4.12 3.04
CA VAL A 19 -0.75 -4.50 2.61
C VAL A 19 -1.37 -3.45 1.67
N ARG A 20 -2.37 -3.88 0.91
CA ARG A 20 -3.31 -3.05 0.15
C ARG A 20 -4.66 -3.05 0.84
N ILE A 21 -5.43 -1.99 0.65
CA ILE A 21 -6.78 -1.84 1.20
C ILE A 21 -7.80 -2.16 0.09
N SER A 22 -8.94 -2.74 0.46
CA SER A 22 -10.03 -2.96 -0.49
C SER A 22 -10.57 -1.63 -1.02
N LYS A 23 -10.93 -1.59 -2.31
CA LYS A 23 -11.62 -0.45 -2.90
C LYS A 23 -13.09 -0.52 -2.59
N HIS A 24 -13.68 0.63 -2.26
CA HIS A 24 -15.12 0.79 -2.29
C HIS A 24 -15.58 0.83 -3.76
N LYS A 25 -16.33 -0.18 -4.19
CA LYS A 25 -16.86 -0.24 -5.55
C LYS A 25 -18.13 0.60 -5.68
N SER A 26 -18.18 1.42 -6.72
CA SER A 26 -19.41 2.06 -7.20
C SER A 26 -20.21 1.10 -8.08
N VAL A 27 -21.51 1.38 -8.27
CA VAL A 27 -22.40 0.62 -9.17
C VAL A 27 -21.87 0.62 -10.62
N PHE A 28 -21.11 1.65 -10.99
CA PHE A 28 -20.52 1.80 -12.32
C PHE A 28 -19.09 1.28 -12.43
N ASP A 29 -18.52 0.73 -11.36
CA ASP A 29 -17.19 0.14 -11.44
C ASP A 29 -17.22 -1.14 -12.28
N LYS A 30 -16.34 -1.17 -13.27
CA LYS A 30 -16.23 -2.32 -14.17
C LYS A 30 -15.74 -3.53 -13.39
N SER A 31 -16.30 -4.70 -13.69
CA SER A 31 -15.96 -5.96 -13.01
C SER A 31 -14.49 -6.35 -13.13
N TYR A 32 -13.82 -5.94 -14.21
CA TYR A 32 -12.38 -6.17 -14.40
C TYR A 32 -11.47 -5.21 -13.60
N SER A 33 -12.01 -4.11 -13.06
CA SER A 33 -11.24 -3.22 -12.20
C SER A 33 -10.91 -3.94 -10.89
N GLY A 34 -9.62 -4.10 -10.60
CA GLY A 34 -9.15 -4.83 -9.41
C GLY A 34 -9.73 -4.27 -8.11
N ASN A 35 -10.01 -5.17 -7.16
CA ASN A 35 -10.70 -4.87 -5.89
C ASN A 35 -9.84 -4.15 -4.84
N TRP A 36 -8.56 -3.88 -5.15
CA TRP A 36 -7.57 -3.40 -4.18
C TRP A 36 -6.99 -2.06 -4.63
N THR A 37 -6.68 -1.19 -3.68
CA THR A 37 -6.01 0.09 -3.92
C THR A 37 -4.60 -0.15 -4.48
N PRO A 38 -4.09 0.75 -5.35
CA PRO A 38 -2.72 0.65 -5.85
C PRO A 38 -1.69 1.03 -4.78
N GLU A 39 -2.11 1.81 -3.78
CA GLU A 39 -1.27 2.26 -2.66
C GLU A 39 -0.88 1.10 -1.74
N LEU A 40 0.35 1.18 -1.24
CA LEU A 40 0.89 0.25 -0.27
C LEU A 40 0.91 0.91 1.12
N PHE A 41 0.53 0.13 2.11
CA PHE A 41 0.42 0.56 3.50
C PHE A 41 1.12 -0.44 4.39
N LYS A 42 1.67 0.03 5.50
CA LYS A 42 2.36 -0.84 6.46
C LYS A 42 1.56 -0.95 7.74
N ILE A 43 1.45 -2.16 8.28
CA ILE A 43 0.76 -2.38 9.55
C ILE A 43 1.65 -1.89 10.69
N VAL A 44 1.18 -0.90 11.43
CA VAL A 44 1.89 -0.36 12.60
C VAL A 44 1.43 -0.98 13.91
N LYS A 45 0.17 -1.39 13.99
CA LYS A 45 -0.43 -1.91 15.21
C LYS A 45 -1.52 -2.92 14.92
N VAL A 46 -1.52 -4.00 15.69
CA VAL A 46 -2.58 -5.02 15.70
C VAL A 46 -3.28 -4.95 17.05
N LYS A 47 -4.60 -4.78 17.06
CA LYS A 47 -5.41 -4.91 18.26
C LYS A 47 -6.12 -6.27 18.25
N PRO A 48 -5.97 -7.07 19.32
CA PRO A 48 -6.65 -8.37 19.44
C PRO A 48 -8.11 -8.19 19.86
N THR A 49 -8.87 -7.39 19.10
CA THR A 49 -10.33 -7.29 19.20
C THR A 49 -10.99 -8.55 18.61
N LYS A 50 -12.31 -8.69 18.77
CA LYS A 50 -13.10 -9.74 18.13
C LYS A 50 -14.12 -9.09 17.19
N PRO A 51 -13.85 -9.02 15.87
CA PRO A 51 -12.67 -9.55 15.15
C PRO A 51 -11.40 -8.68 15.29
N PRO A 52 -10.20 -9.19 14.97
CA PRO A 52 -8.95 -8.42 15.04
C PRO A 52 -8.99 -7.17 14.15
N THR A 53 -8.37 -6.09 14.63
CA THR A 53 -8.30 -4.81 13.91
C THR A 53 -6.87 -4.34 13.74
N TYR A 54 -6.59 -3.72 12.60
CA TYR A 54 -5.26 -3.31 12.17
C TYR A 54 -5.21 -1.80 11.94
N PHE A 55 -4.12 -1.17 12.37
CA PHE A 55 -3.82 0.23 12.09
C PHE A 55 -2.68 0.29 11.09
N LEU A 56 -2.78 1.21 10.15
CA LEU A 56 -1.91 1.30 8.98
C LEU A 56 -1.22 2.66 8.93
N GLU A 57 0.02 2.68 8.45
CA GLU A 57 0.73 3.89 8.01
C GLU A 57 0.87 3.91 6.49
N ASN A 58 0.88 5.11 5.91
CA ASN A 58 1.22 5.31 4.51
C ASN A 58 2.74 5.40 4.30
N LEU A 59 3.15 5.59 3.05
CA LEU A 59 4.56 5.80 2.65
C LEU A 59 5.27 6.96 3.38
N ASP A 60 4.52 7.97 3.82
CA ASP A 60 5.08 9.11 4.56
C ASP A 60 5.24 8.82 6.06
N GLY A 61 4.91 7.61 6.53
CA GLY A 61 4.88 7.26 7.95
C GLY A 61 3.70 7.89 8.70
N ALA A 62 2.71 8.45 7.99
CA ALA A 62 1.52 8.99 8.62
C ALA A 62 0.49 7.88 8.82
N GLU A 63 -0.01 7.74 10.06
CA GLU A 63 -1.10 6.82 10.36
C GLU A 63 -2.38 7.23 9.63
N ILE A 64 -3.04 6.24 9.03
CA ILE A 64 -4.33 6.43 8.36
C ILE A 64 -5.42 6.41 9.43
N LYS A 65 -6.38 7.32 9.28
CA LYS A 65 -7.54 7.37 10.17
C LYS A 65 -8.39 6.12 10.02
N GLY A 66 -8.67 5.48 11.15
CA GLY A 66 -9.54 4.31 11.23
C GLY A 66 -8.79 3.05 11.66
N ALA A 67 -9.53 1.96 11.74
CA ALA A 67 -9.01 0.63 12.00
C ALA A 67 -9.62 -0.32 10.98
N PHE A 68 -8.81 -1.18 10.40
CA PHE A 68 -9.19 -2.05 9.29
C PHE A 68 -9.37 -3.48 9.76
N TYR A 69 -10.34 -4.17 9.19
CA TYR A 69 -10.54 -5.60 9.40
C TYR A 69 -9.66 -6.42 8.46
N GLU A 70 -9.46 -7.69 8.81
CA GLU A 70 -8.65 -8.61 8.01
C GLU A 70 -9.14 -8.76 6.55
N GLN A 71 -10.46 -8.71 6.34
CA GLN A 71 -11.08 -8.85 5.01
C GLN A 71 -10.86 -7.64 4.11
N GLU A 72 -10.56 -6.48 4.71
CA GLU A 72 -10.29 -5.24 3.99
C GLU A 72 -8.82 -5.12 3.58
N LEU A 73 -7.99 -6.10 3.93
CA LEU A 73 -6.54 -6.09 3.71
C LEU A 73 -6.10 -7.24 2.81
N GLN A 74 -5.13 -6.95 1.95
CA GLN A 74 -4.40 -7.95 1.18
C GLN A 74 -2.90 -7.72 1.31
N LYS A 75 -2.14 -8.74 1.72
CA LYS A 75 -0.67 -8.65 1.77
C LYS A 75 -0.10 -8.46 0.37
N ALA A 76 0.77 -7.47 0.22
CA ALA A 76 1.44 -7.18 -1.03
C ALA A 76 2.48 -8.25 -1.32
N MET A 77 2.48 -8.80 -2.54
CA MET A 77 3.51 -9.74 -2.99
C MET A 77 4.84 -9.03 -3.25
N TYR A 78 4.78 -7.79 -3.73
CA TYR A 78 5.94 -6.94 -4.03
C TYR A 78 5.81 -5.64 -3.23
N PRO A 79 6.41 -5.58 -2.02
CA PRO A 79 6.29 -4.42 -1.13
C PRO A 79 7.04 -3.18 -1.63
N ASP A 80 7.99 -3.36 -2.55
CA ASP A 80 8.87 -2.29 -3.04
C ASP A 80 8.56 -1.89 -4.50
N VAL A 81 7.47 -2.42 -5.08
CA VAL A 81 7.09 -2.15 -6.47
C VAL A 81 5.87 -1.23 -6.52
N TYR A 82 6.04 -0.09 -7.20
CA TYR A 82 5.03 0.94 -7.37
C TYR A 82 4.61 1.06 -8.82
N LEU A 83 3.31 1.26 -9.05
CA LEU A 83 2.77 1.42 -10.40
C LEU A 83 2.95 2.86 -10.87
N VAL A 84 3.40 3.04 -12.10
CA VAL A 84 3.46 4.36 -12.74
C VAL A 84 2.08 4.72 -13.30
N GLU A 85 1.59 5.91 -12.94
CA GLU A 85 0.37 6.49 -13.52
C GLU A 85 0.69 7.11 -14.88
N ARG A 86 1.76 7.92 -14.93
CA ARG A 86 2.17 8.63 -16.13
C ARG A 86 3.62 9.08 -16.06
N VAL A 87 4.31 9.00 -17.20
CA VAL A 87 5.60 9.67 -17.40
C VAL A 87 5.35 11.15 -17.70
N LEU A 88 5.90 12.05 -16.88
CA LEU A 88 5.73 13.48 -17.01
C LEU A 88 6.83 14.13 -17.88
N ARG A 89 8.07 13.63 -17.76
CA ARG A 89 9.24 14.12 -18.51
C ARG A 89 10.25 12.99 -18.71
N HIS A 90 11.16 13.14 -19.67
CA HIS A 90 12.32 12.28 -19.84
C HIS A 90 13.58 13.11 -20.10
N ARG A 91 14.76 12.59 -19.71
CA ARG A 91 16.07 13.22 -19.96
C ARG A 91 17.16 12.18 -20.20
N ARG A 92 18.31 12.62 -20.69
CA ARG A 92 19.55 11.81 -20.63
C ARG A 92 19.92 11.62 -19.17
N GLY A 93 20.18 10.37 -18.79
CA GLY A 93 20.52 10.03 -17.41
C GLY A 93 21.96 10.40 -17.06
N ALA A 94 22.30 10.20 -15.78
CA ALA A 94 23.63 10.53 -15.27
C ALA A 94 24.77 9.71 -15.90
N THR A 95 24.48 8.55 -16.48
CA THR A 95 25.49 7.67 -17.09
C THR A 95 25.41 7.76 -18.62
N PRO A 96 26.53 7.58 -19.34
CA PRO A 96 26.49 7.49 -20.80
C PRO A 96 25.49 6.42 -21.26
N GLY A 97 24.58 6.81 -22.15
CA GLY A 97 23.55 5.93 -22.71
C GLY A 97 22.32 5.68 -21.85
N SER A 98 22.27 6.12 -20.58
CA SER A 98 21.08 5.92 -19.74
C SER A 98 19.99 6.96 -20.00
N LYS A 99 18.75 6.58 -19.71
CA LYS A 99 17.58 7.46 -19.74
C LYS A 99 16.94 7.53 -18.37
N GLU A 100 16.51 8.72 -17.99
CA GLU A 100 15.75 8.95 -16.77
C GLU A 100 14.36 9.49 -17.11
N TYR A 101 13.38 9.10 -16.31
CA TYR A 101 11.97 9.44 -16.47
C TYR A 101 11.44 10.06 -15.18
N TYR A 102 10.85 11.26 -15.29
CA TYR A 102 10.14 11.88 -14.17
C TYR A 102 8.72 11.34 -14.16
N VAL A 103 8.37 10.56 -13.14
CA VAL A 103 7.11 9.81 -13.11
C VAL A 103 6.14 10.35 -12.06
N LYS A 104 4.85 10.25 -12.39
CA LYS A 104 3.75 10.32 -11.43
C LYS A 104 3.39 8.89 -11.06
N TRP A 105 3.51 8.55 -9.79
CA TRP A 105 3.13 7.23 -9.26
C TRP A 105 1.62 7.14 -9.05
N LEU A 106 1.05 5.98 -9.38
CA LEU A 106 -0.38 5.72 -9.27
C LEU A 106 -0.81 5.65 -7.80
N GLY A 107 -1.84 6.41 -7.45
CA GLY A 107 -2.35 6.50 -6.06
C GLY A 107 -1.55 7.42 -5.15
N LEU A 108 -0.34 7.85 -5.52
CA LEU A 108 0.46 8.76 -4.70
C LEU A 108 0.25 10.23 -5.10
N SER A 109 0.41 11.13 -4.13
CA SER A 109 0.35 12.56 -4.42
C SER A 109 1.58 13.06 -5.19
N LYS A 110 1.49 14.25 -5.81
CA LYS A 110 2.58 14.83 -6.62
C LYS A 110 3.90 15.03 -5.87
N LYS A 111 3.88 15.06 -4.53
CA LYS A 111 5.09 15.18 -3.69
C LYS A 111 6.02 13.97 -3.83
N HIS A 112 5.47 12.82 -4.22
CA HIS A 112 6.20 11.57 -4.40
C HIS A 112 6.76 11.41 -5.81
N ASN A 113 6.48 12.35 -6.72
CA ASN A 113 7.02 12.28 -8.07
C ASN A 113 8.56 12.31 -8.02
N SER A 114 9.18 11.41 -8.77
CA SER A 114 10.62 11.23 -8.75
C SER A 114 11.16 10.91 -10.14
N TRP A 115 12.47 11.11 -10.31
CA TRP A 115 13.19 10.60 -11.47
C TRP A 115 13.57 9.15 -11.21
N ILE A 116 13.25 8.26 -12.14
CA ILE A 116 13.68 6.86 -12.15
C ILE A 116 14.50 6.56 -13.39
N THR A 117 15.40 5.61 -13.27
CA THR A 117 16.25 5.17 -14.39
C THR A 117 15.55 4.08 -15.18
N ASP A 118 15.92 3.90 -16.45
CA ASP A 118 15.45 2.78 -17.27
C ASP A 118 15.67 1.40 -16.62
N ARG A 119 16.70 1.25 -15.79
CA ARG A 119 17.00 0.04 -15.01
C ARG A 119 16.01 -0.26 -13.88
N ASP A 120 15.30 0.75 -13.38
CA ASP A 120 14.36 0.63 -12.26
C ASP A 120 12.95 0.22 -12.75
N ILE A 121 12.78 0.09 -14.07
CA ILE A 121 11.52 -0.28 -14.71
C ILE A 121 11.57 -1.77 -15.04
N VAL A 122 10.54 -2.51 -14.61
CA VAL A 122 10.36 -3.95 -14.87
C VAL A 122 9.35 -4.18 -15.98
#